data_AF-A0A350ADL4-F1
#
_entry.id   AF-A0A350ADL4-F1
#
_cell.length_a   1.000
_cell.length_b   1.000
_cell.length_c   1.000
_cell.angle_alpha   90.00
_cell.angle_beta   90.00
_cell.angle_gamma   90.00
#
_symmetry.space_group_name_H-M   'P 1'
#
loop_
_entity.id
_entity.type
_entity.pdbx_description
1 polymer ?
#
loop_
_entity_poly.entity_id
_entity_poly.type
_entity_poly.pdbx_seq_one_letter_code
_entity_poly.pdbx_strand_id
1 'polypeptide(L)'
;MTRAAAITTATARFERGEFTRDLAALVAIPSESQTPEGAPHLRAYLDHITPRLRAMGFTTEIIDNPLPGAPPLLLGERIEATELPTILTYGHGDVTRAQTDAWAEGLAPFVLTERGEKLYGRGAADNKVQHLVNLTALESVLATRGHLGFNVKIVLEMGEETGSPGLKDVCEEHADLFKADLL
;
A
#
# COMPACT_ATOMS: atom_id res chain seq x y z
N MET A 1 -20.50 17.73 7.46
CA MET A 1 -19.15 18.17 7.07
C MET A 1 -18.90 17.80 5.61
N THR A 2 -18.26 18.68 4.85
CA THR A 2 -18.30 18.70 3.38
C THR A 2 -17.08 18.03 2.73
N ARG A 3 -17.19 17.69 1.44
CA ARG A 3 -16.06 17.29 0.56
C ARG A 3 -14.87 18.26 0.67
N ALA A 4 -15.14 19.55 0.78
CA ALA A 4 -14.10 20.58 0.88
C ALA A 4 -13.22 20.40 2.13
N ALA A 5 -13.81 20.06 3.28
CA ALA A 5 -13.04 19.84 4.51
C ALA A 5 -12.09 18.64 4.40
N ALA A 6 -12.52 17.55 3.77
CA ALA A 6 -11.66 16.39 3.54
C ALA A 6 -10.48 16.72 2.60
N ILE A 7 -10.74 17.51 1.55
CA ILE A 7 -9.68 18.03 0.66
C ILE A 7 -8.71 18.92 1.44
N THR A 8 -9.21 19.87 2.24
CA THR A 8 -8.36 20.74 3.06
C THR A 8 -7.48 19.95 4.04
N THR A 9 -8.05 18.95 4.71
CA THR A 9 -7.28 18.05 5.59
C THR A 9 -6.17 17.35 4.81
N ALA A 10 -6.47 16.76 3.66
CA ALA A 10 -5.49 16.05 2.84
C ALA A 10 -4.37 17.00 2.34
N THR A 11 -4.73 18.17 1.81
CA THR A 11 -3.77 19.18 1.35
C THR A 11 -2.87 19.64 2.48
N ALA A 12 -3.42 19.92 3.66
CA ALA A 12 -2.62 20.38 4.79
C ALA A 12 -1.61 19.32 5.28
N ARG A 13 -1.94 18.02 5.16
CA ARG A 13 -0.97 16.94 5.46
C ARG A 13 0.20 16.93 4.48
N PHE A 14 -0.10 17.14 3.20
CA PHE A 14 0.92 17.27 2.16
C PHE A 14 1.81 18.49 2.40
N GLU A 15 1.23 19.65 2.68
CA GLU A 15 1.97 20.90 2.97
C GLU A 15 2.87 20.79 4.21
N ARG A 16 2.46 20.01 5.23
CA ARG A 16 3.30 19.72 6.41
C ARG A 16 4.37 18.64 6.18
N GLY A 17 4.49 18.14 4.95
CA GLY A 17 5.44 17.11 4.55
C GLY A 17 5.16 15.74 5.16
N GLU A 18 3.97 15.50 5.73
CA GLU A 18 3.62 14.21 6.33
C GLU A 18 3.58 13.12 5.26
N PHE A 19 2.97 13.43 4.11
CA PHE A 19 2.89 12.49 2.99
C PHE A 19 4.28 12.07 2.49
N THR A 20 5.20 13.03 2.33
CA THR A 20 6.58 12.76 1.90
C THR A 20 7.34 11.93 2.94
N ARG A 21 7.13 12.17 4.25
CA ARG A 21 7.72 11.35 5.31
C ARG A 21 7.18 9.92 5.31
N ASP A 22 5.87 9.75 5.13
CA ASP A 22 5.26 8.43 5.02
C ASP A 22 5.81 7.67 3.79
N LEU A 23 5.91 8.33 2.63
CA LEU A 23 6.49 7.74 1.43
C LEU A 23 7.97 7.37 1.66
N ALA A 24 8.73 8.23 2.34
CA ALA A 24 10.13 7.95 2.66
C ALA A 24 10.28 6.69 3.54
N ALA A 25 9.39 6.52 4.52
CA ALA A 25 9.36 5.32 5.36
C ALA A 25 9.05 4.05 4.55
N LEU A 26 8.11 4.12 3.60
CA LEU A 26 7.81 2.99 2.71
C LEU A 26 8.99 2.69 1.77
N VAL A 27 9.62 3.70 1.19
CA VAL A 27 10.78 3.56 0.29
C VAL A 27 12.01 2.99 1.01
N ALA A 28 12.19 3.31 2.28
CA ALA A 28 13.30 2.82 3.09
C ALA A 28 13.27 1.29 3.32
N ILE A 29 12.13 0.62 3.07
CA ILE A 29 12.02 -0.84 3.15
C ILE A 29 12.44 -1.44 1.80
N PRO A 30 13.55 -2.21 1.72
CA PRO A 30 14.06 -2.77 0.47
C PRO A 30 13.31 -4.05 0.07
N SER A 31 12.04 -3.88 -0.28
CA SER A 31 11.09 -4.95 -0.62
C SER A 31 11.31 -5.55 -2.02
N GLU A 32 12.54 -5.94 -2.37
CA GLU A 32 12.88 -6.52 -3.68
C GLU A 32 12.32 -7.95 -3.81
N SER A 33 11.28 -8.18 -4.62
CA SER A 33 10.71 -9.53 -4.80
C SER A 33 11.52 -10.44 -5.73
N GLN A 34 12.42 -9.86 -6.53
CA GLN A 34 13.21 -10.58 -7.53
C GLN A 34 14.46 -11.28 -6.94
N THR A 35 14.67 -11.22 -5.63
CA THR A 35 15.82 -11.79 -4.93
C THR A 35 15.40 -12.52 -3.65
N PRO A 36 16.05 -13.65 -3.29
CA PRO A 36 15.77 -14.34 -2.03
C PRO A 36 16.01 -13.48 -0.79
N GLU A 37 16.98 -12.57 -0.84
CA GLU A 37 17.34 -11.67 0.25
C GLU A 37 16.23 -10.66 0.57
N GLY A 38 15.34 -10.38 -0.39
CA GLY A 38 14.22 -9.48 -0.21
C GLY A 38 13.07 -10.08 0.59
N ALA A 39 12.95 -11.41 0.69
CA ALA A 39 11.80 -12.08 1.29
C ALA A 39 11.44 -11.59 2.72
N PRO A 40 12.41 -11.39 3.65
CA PRO A 40 12.10 -10.82 4.96
C PRO A 40 11.55 -9.39 4.89
N HIS A 41 12.00 -8.60 3.91
CA HIS A 41 11.54 -7.22 3.70
C HIS A 41 10.13 -7.15 3.12
N LEU A 42 9.72 -8.16 2.33
CA LEU A 42 8.36 -8.26 1.82
C LEU A 42 7.37 -8.38 3.00
N ARG A 43 7.65 -9.27 3.95
CA ARG A 43 6.82 -9.41 5.16
C ARG A 43 6.88 -8.16 6.03
N ALA A 44 8.08 -7.60 6.24
CA ALA A 44 8.25 -6.39 7.04
C ALA A 44 7.47 -5.18 6.46
N TYR A 45 7.32 -5.10 5.15
CA TYR A 45 6.50 -4.07 4.50
C TYR A 45 5.02 -4.18 4.86
N LEU A 46 4.45 -5.40 4.81
CA LEU A 46 3.06 -5.65 5.21
C LEU A 46 2.85 -5.36 6.70
N ASP A 47 3.80 -5.77 7.54
CA ASP A 47 3.79 -5.49 8.98
C ASP A 47 3.88 -3.97 9.26
N HIS A 48 4.61 -3.21 8.45
CA HIS A 48 4.72 -1.75 8.57
C HIS A 48 3.40 -1.03 8.22
N ILE A 49 2.66 -1.50 7.21
CA ILE A 49 1.39 -0.89 6.79
C ILE A 49 0.23 -1.26 7.72
N THR A 50 0.26 -2.47 8.30
CA THR A 50 -0.83 -3.02 9.11
C THR A 50 -1.31 -2.07 10.24
N PRO A 51 -0.45 -1.44 11.06
CA PRO A 51 -0.86 -0.48 12.09
C PRO A 51 -1.67 0.70 11.54
N ARG A 52 -1.31 1.20 10.35
CA ARG A 52 -1.99 2.31 9.70
C ARG A 52 -3.42 1.94 9.31
N LEU A 53 -3.61 0.75 8.73
CA LEU A 53 -4.95 0.22 8.41
C LEU A 53 -5.78 0.01 9.68
N ARG A 54 -5.20 -0.58 10.72
CA ARG A 54 -5.90 -0.80 12.01
C ARG A 54 -6.32 0.51 12.67
N ALA A 55 -5.50 1.56 12.58
CA ALA A 55 -5.86 2.90 13.07
C ALA A 55 -7.07 3.50 12.34
N MET A 56 -7.30 3.12 11.08
CA MET A 56 -8.50 3.44 10.32
C MET A 56 -9.68 2.49 10.60
N GLY A 57 -9.55 1.57 11.55
CA GLY A 57 -10.59 0.61 11.91
C GLY A 57 -10.77 -0.55 10.93
N PHE A 58 -9.73 -0.89 10.16
CA PHE A 58 -9.72 -2.11 9.36
C PHE A 58 -9.36 -3.32 10.23
N THR A 59 -9.99 -4.46 9.96
CA THR A 59 -9.40 -5.76 10.25
C THR A 59 -8.32 -6.05 9.20
N THR A 60 -7.29 -6.81 9.58
CA THR A 60 -6.13 -7.06 8.71
C THR A 60 -5.70 -8.50 8.83
N GLU A 61 -5.46 -9.17 7.71
CA GLU A 61 -4.93 -10.52 7.63
C GLU A 61 -3.79 -10.56 6.61
N ILE A 62 -2.63 -11.07 7.02
CA ILE A 62 -1.56 -11.41 6.07
C ILE A 62 -1.80 -12.85 5.65
N ILE A 63 -2.08 -13.07 4.38
CA ILE A 63 -2.36 -14.37 3.78
C ILE A 63 -1.04 -14.87 3.17
N ASP A 64 -0.55 -15.99 3.69
CA ASP A 64 0.60 -16.67 3.12
C ASP A 64 0.23 -17.31 1.79
N ASN A 65 1.15 -17.30 0.83
CA ASN A 65 0.91 -17.82 -0.50
C ASN A 65 0.97 -19.36 -0.50
N PRO A 66 0.00 -20.06 -1.10
CA PRO A 66 0.01 -21.52 -1.16
C PRO A 66 1.14 -22.06 -2.06
N LEU A 67 1.63 -21.25 -3.01
CA LEU A 67 2.77 -21.60 -3.85
C LEU A 67 4.09 -21.44 -3.07
N PRO A 68 4.88 -22.52 -2.88
CA PRO A 68 6.13 -22.43 -2.10
C PRO A 68 7.11 -21.40 -2.65
N GLY A 69 7.56 -20.50 -1.76
CA GLY A 69 8.52 -19.45 -2.09
C GLY A 69 7.90 -18.20 -2.73
N ALA A 70 6.59 -18.19 -3.01
CA ALA A 70 5.92 -17.00 -3.49
C ALA A 70 5.61 -16.01 -2.33
N PRO A 71 5.61 -14.69 -2.59
CA PRO A 71 5.39 -13.69 -1.54
C PRO A 71 3.97 -13.69 -0.97
N PRO A 72 3.80 -13.31 0.31
CA PRO A 72 2.48 -13.16 0.92
C PRO A 72 1.76 -11.90 0.42
N LEU A 73 0.48 -11.78 0.73
CA LEU A 73 -0.30 -10.56 0.54
C LEU A 73 -1.01 -10.13 1.83
N LEU A 74 -1.37 -8.85 1.93
CA LEU A 74 -2.19 -8.31 3.01
C LEU A 74 -3.60 -8.02 2.50
N LEU A 75 -4.58 -8.56 3.21
CA LEU A 75 -5.98 -8.19 3.10
C LEU A 75 -6.35 -7.27 4.28
N GLY A 76 -6.79 -6.05 3.97
CA GLY A 76 -7.45 -5.16 4.94
C GLY A 76 -8.94 -5.08 4.62
N GLU A 77 -9.81 -5.21 5.62
CA GLU A 77 -11.27 -5.07 5.45
C GLU A 77 -11.84 -4.06 6.44
N ARG A 78 -12.67 -3.15 5.93
CA ARG A 78 -13.52 -2.26 6.73
C ARG A 78 -14.94 -2.32 6.19
N ILE A 79 -15.82 -2.97 6.94
CA ILE A 79 -17.26 -3.02 6.66
C ILE A 79 -17.97 -2.03 7.57
N GLU A 80 -18.57 -0.99 6.99
CA GLU A 80 -19.37 0.00 7.72
C GLU A 80 -20.83 -0.44 7.85
N ALA A 81 -21.41 -1.05 6.80
CA ALA A 81 -22.74 -1.66 6.82
C ALA A 81 -22.95 -2.62 5.65
N THR A 82 -23.75 -3.68 5.85
CA THR A 82 -23.93 -4.76 4.85
C THR A 82 -24.64 -4.35 3.56
N GLU A 83 -25.43 -3.27 3.61
CA GLU A 83 -26.19 -2.72 2.49
C GLU A 83 -25.38 -1.71 1.65
N LEU A 84 -24.19 -1.31 2.13
CA LEU A 84 -23.32 -0.41 1.40
C LEU A 84 -22.48 -1.16 0.36
N PRO A 85 -22.17 -0.52 -0.78
CA PRO A 85 -21.30 -1.14 -1.77
C PRO A 85 -19.90 -1.35 -1.20
N THR A 86 -19.27 -2.45 -1.61
CA THR A 86 -17.90 -2.82 -1.26
C THR A 86 -16.97 -2.50 -2.42
N ILE A 87 -15.98 -1.65 -2.16
CA ILE A 87 -14.92 -1.33 -3.12
C ILE A 87 -13.68 -2.13 -2.74
N LEU A 88 -13.11 -2.88 -3.68
CA LEU A 88 -11.80 -3.48 -3.53
C LEU A 88 -10.76 -2.58 -4.17
N THR A 89 -9.67 -2.28 -3.47
CA THR A 89 -8.51 -1.62 -4.06
C THR A 89 -7.34 -2.58 -4.05
N TYR A 90 -6.65 -2.68 -5.18
CA TYR A 90 -5.41 -3.45 -5.31
C TYR A 90 -4.20 -2.51 -5.42
N GLY A 91 -3.10 -2.92 -4.83
CA GLY A 91 -1.77 -2.36 -5.05
C GLY A 91 -0.70 -3.38 -4.66
N HIS A 92 0.58 -3.02 -4.82
CA HIS A 92 1.68 -3.88 -4.42
C HIS A 92 2.79 -3.10 -3.69
N GLY A 93 3.45 -3.77 -2.77
CA GLY A 93 4.51 -3.19 -1.94
C GLY A 93 5.92 -3.63 -2.33
N ASP A 94 6.02 -4.68 -3.13
CA ASP A 94 7.30 -5.13 -3.68
C ASP A 94 7.79 -4.21 -4.78
N VAL A 95 9.08 -4.33 -5.07
CA VAL A 95 9.77 -3.50 -6.05
C VAL A 95 10.74 -4.34 -6.87
N THR A 96 11.00 -3.91 -8.09
CA THR A 96 12.16 -4.37 -8.88
C THR A 96 13.49 -4.14 -8.16
N ARG A 97 14.54 -4.80 -8.67
CA ARG A 97 15.91 -4.67 -8.17
C ARG A 97 16.34 -3.22 -7.92
N ALA A 98 17.10 -3.01 -6.86
CA ALA A 98 17.61 -1.71 -6.42
C ALA A 98 18.41 -1.00 -7.52
N GLN A 99 19.15 -1.76 -8.33
CA GLN A 99 20.06 -1.25 -9.38
C GLN A 99 21.02 -0.19 -8.82
N THR A 100 21.64 -0.47 -7.67
CA THR A 100 22.45 0.48 -6.88
C THR A 100 23.49 1.24 -7.72
N ASP A 101 24.11 0.58 -8.69
CA ASP A 101 25.15 1.18 -9.56
C ASP A 101 24.61 2.05 -10.70
N ALA A 102 23.29 2.14 -10.88
CA ALA A 102 22.65 2.89 -11.97
C ALA A 102 22.06 4.24 -11.51
N TRP A 103 22.18 4.59 -10.23
CA TRP A 103 21.66 5.85 -9.69
C TRP A 103 22.59 7.02 -9.96
N ALA A 104 22.01 8.17 -10.30
CA ALA A 104 22.77 9.41 -10.45
C ALA A 104 23.44 9.81 -9.12
N GLU A 105 24.55 10.55 -9.20
CA GLU A 105 25.31 11.01 -8.03
C GLU A 105 24.39 11.63 -6.98
N GLY A 106 24.52 11.18 -5.73
CA GLY A 106 23.75 11.62 -4.56
C GLY A 106 22.33 11.06 -4.47
N LEU A 107 21.95 10.08 -5.30
CA LEU A 107 20.72 9.31 -5.14
C LEU A 107 21.05 7.89 -4.67
N ALA A 108 20.14 7.30 -3.91
CA ALA A 108 20.19 5.91 -3.50
C ALA A 108 18.80 5.28 -3.60
N PRO A 109 18.68 3.99 -3.91
CA PRO A 109 17.39 3.34 -4.17
C PRO A 109 16.44 3.43 -2.98
N PHE A 110 16.91 3.13 -1.78
CA PHE A 110 16.05 3.08 -0.58
C PHE A 110 16.15 4.34 0.27
N VAL A 111 16.43 5.48 -0.36
CA VAL A 111 16.43 6.81 0.27
C VAL A 111 15.59 7.75 -0.58
N LEU A 112 14.42 8.15 -0.08
CA LEU A 112 13.59 9.12 -0.79
C LEU A 112 14.28 10.49 -0.80
N THR A 113 14.68 10.95 -1.98
CA THR A 113 15.41 12.21 -2.18
C THR A 113 14.60 13.14 -3.08
N GLU A 114 14.34 14.35 -2.61
CA GLU A 114 13.73 15.40 -3.42
C GLU A 114 14.79 16.13 -4.25
N ARG A 115 14.57 16.27 -5.56
CA ARG A 115 15.38 17.14 -6.44
C ARG A 115 14.49 17.93 -7.39
N GLY A 116 14.41 19.23 -7.16
CA GLY A 116 13.44 20.08 -7.86
C GLY A 116 12.02 19.61 -7.54
N GLU A 117 11.20 19.40 -8.56
CA GLU A 117 9.79 19.00 -8.41
C GLU A 117 9.59 17.48 -8.36
N LYS A 118 10.66 16.70 -8.17
CA LYS A 118 10.63 15.22 -8.28
C LYS A 118 11.14 14.55 -7.01
N LEU A 119 10.47 13.49 -6.62
CA LEU A 119 10.89 12.57 -5.56
C LEU A 119 11.53 11.32 -6.19
N TYR A 120 12.75 11.01 -5.79
CA TYR A 120 13.53 9.90 -6.30
C TYR A 120 13.68 8.83 -5.21
N GLY A 121 13.38 7.58 -5.57
CA GLY A 121 13.54 6.41 -4.72
C GLY A 121 12.90 5.18 -5.37
N ARG A 122 13.47 4.00 -5.15
CA ARG A 122 12.90 2.72 -5.60
C ARG A 122 11.58 2.51 -4.89
N GLY A 123 10.52 2.28 -5.67
CA GLY A 123 9.16 2.20 -5.14
C GLY A 123 8.43 3.54 -5.07
N ALA A 124 9.10 4.68 -5.26
CA ALA A 124 8.49 6.00 -5.06
C ALA A 124 7.39 6.33 -6.08
N ALA A 125 7.45 5.77 -7.29
CA ALA A 125 6.39 5.89 -8.29
C ALA A 125 5.62 4.57 -8.41
N ASP A 126 6.35 3.45 -8.51
CA ASP A 126 5.79 2.12 -8.71
C ASP A 126 6.13 1.18 -7.55
N ASN A 127 5.21 0.88 -6.63
CA ASN A 127 3.84 1.41 -6.51
C ASN A 127 3.54 2.09 -5.16
N LYS A 128 4.57 2.28 -4.31
CA LYS A 128 4.42 2.68 -2.91
C LYS A 128 3.63 3.97 -2.71
N VAL A 129 3.75 4.93 -3.63
CA VAL A 129 2.99 6.19 -3.57
C VAL A 129 1.50 6.02 -3.90
N GLN A 130 1.16 5.08 -4.77
CA GLN A 130 -0.20 4.91 -5.29
C GLN A 130 -1.14 4.39 -4.22
N HIS A 131 -0.78 3.32 -3.50
CA HIS A 131 -1.61 2.92 -2.35
C HIS A 131 -1.50 3.93 -1.21
N LEU A 132 -0.35 4.56 -0.97
CA LEU A 132 -0.21 5.58 0.07
C LEU A 132 -1.16 6.78 -0.14
N VAL A 133 -1.34 7.25 -1.37
CA VAL A 133 -2.29 8.34 -1.65
C VAL A 133 -3.73 7.92 -1.37
N ASN A 134 -4.10 6.68 -1.72
CA ASN A 134 -5.42 6.14 -1.42
C ASN A 134 -5.65 6.00 0.10
N LEU A 135 -4.68 5.46 0.84
CA LEU A 135 -4.76 5.35 2.30
C LEU A 135 -4.87 6.73 2.96
N THR A 136 -4.09 7.71 2.50
CA THR A 136 -4.14 9.09 3.02
C THR A 136 -5.50 9.76 2.74
N ALA A 137 -6.11 9.47 1.59
CA ALA A 137 -7.45 9.95 1.26
C ALA A 137 -8.51 9.33 2.20
N LEU A 138 -8.47 8.02 2.43
CA LEU A 138 -9.35 7.33 3.38
C LEU A 138 -9.22 7.91 4.79
N GLU A 139 -8.00 8.12 5.28
CA GLU A 139 -7.74 8.75 6.58
C GLU A 139 -8.35 10.15 6.66
N SER A 140 -8.19 10.96 5.61
CA SER A 140 -8.69 12.33 5.58
C SER A 140 -10.22 12.38 5.61
N VAL A 141 -10.87 11.45 4.90
CA VAL A 141 -12.34 11.29 4.92
C VAL A 141 -12.79 10.83 6.31
N LEU A 142 -12.15 9.82 6.89
CA LEU A 142 -12.47 9.30 8.23
C LEU A 142 -12.28 10.36 9.32
N ALA A 143 -11.15 11.07 9.32
CA ALA A 143 -10.90 12.15 10.28
C ALA A 143 -11.93 13.29 10.18
N THR A 144 -12.46 13.54 8.97
CA THR A 144 -13.42 14.62 8.73
C THR A 144 -14.87 14.19 8.99
N ARG A 145 -15.25 12.96 8.66
CA ARG A 145 -16.65 12.50 8.64
C ARG A 145 -16.98 11.42 9.66
N GLY A 146 -15.96 10.74 10.20
CA GLY A 146 -16.10 9.55 11.06
C GLY A 146 -16.45 8.26 10.33
N HIS A 147 -16.77 8.33 9.03
CA HIS A 147 -17.17 7.20 8.18
C HIS A 147 -16.81 7.48 6.71
N LEU A 148 -16.66 6.42 5.92
CA LEU A 148 -16.41 6.47 4.48
C LEU A 148 -17.71 6.64 3.69
N GLY A 149 -18.76 5.92 4.09
CA GLY A 149 -20.02 5.79 3.37
C GLY A 149 -20.02 4.64 2.35
N PHE A 150 -19.08 3.71 2.47
CA PHE A 150 -18.96 2.48 1.68
C PHE A 150 -18.10 1.48 2.46
N ASN A 151 -18.21 0.19 2.11
CA ASN A 151 -17.30 -0.83 2.59
C ASN A 151 -16.05 -0.85 1.72
N VAL A 152 -14.91 -1.18 2.30
CA VAL A 152 -13.65 -1.22 1.55
C VAL A 152 -12.81 -2.42 1.92
N LYS A 153 -12.27 -3.06 0.88
CA LYS A 153 -11.27 -4.12 0.97
C LYS A 153 -9.99 -3.64 0.29
N ILE A 154 -8.85 -3.86 0.92
CA ILE A 154 -7.55 -3.45 0.41
C ILE A 154 -6.70 -4.70 0.26
N VAL A 155 -6.21 -4.94 -0.94
CA VAL A 155 -5.24 -5.99 -1.24
C VAL A 155 -3.90 -5.32 -1.52
N LEU A 156 -2.89 -5.65 -0.72
CA LEU A 156 -1.51 -5.27 -0.96
C LEU A 156 -0.67 -6.53 -1.18
N GLU A 157 -0.28 -6.75 -2.43
CA GLU A 157 0.54 -7.89 -2.84
C GLU A 157 2.04 -7.58 -2.71
N MET A 158 2.88 -8.61 -2.62
CA MET A 158 4.34 -8.48 -2.56
C MET A 158 5.07 -9.25 -3.68
N GLY A 159 4.38 -9.58 -4.78
CA GLY A 159 4.94 -10.38 -5.88
C GLY A 159 4.65 -9.86 -7.29
N GLU A 160 4.08 -8.66 -7.44
CA GLU A 160 3.67 -8.11 -8.74
C GLU A 160 4.86 -8.00 -9.70
N GLU A 161 6.02 -7.59 -9.21
CA GLU A 161 7.25 -7.38 -9.99
C GLU A 161 7.92 -8.70 -10.42
N THR A 162 7.32 -9.83 -10.03
CA THR A 162 7.65 -11.20 -10.45
C THR A 162 6.52 -11.91 -11.19
N GLY A 163 5.45 -11.18 -11.54
CA GLY A 163 4.29 -11.70 -12.28
C GLY A 163 3.20 -12.29 -11.39
N SER A 164 3.09 -11.84 -10.13
CA SER A 164 2.07 -12.26 -9.16
C SER A 164 1.93 -13.78 -8.97
N PRO A 165 3.03 -14.51 -8.69
CA PRO A 165 2.99 -15.96 -8.56
C PRO A 165 2.07 -16.38 -7.41
N GLY A 166 1.12 -17.27 -7.70
CA GLY A 166 0.17 -17.81 -6.70
C GLY A 166 -0.96 -16.87 -6.28
N LEU A 167 -1.01 -15.61 -6.76
CA LEU A 167 -2.11 -14.68 -6.44
C LEU A 167 -3.47 -15.26 -6.85
N LYS A 168 -3.54 -15.87 -8.04
CA LYS A 168 -4.75 -16.51 -8.53
C LYS A 168 -5.22 -17.61 -7.56
N ASP A 169 -4.31 -18.44 -7.07
CA ASP A 169 -4.63 -19.55 -6.17
C ASP A 169 -5.17 -19.02 -4.83
N VAL A 170 -4.55 -17.97 -4.28
CA VAL A 170 -5.05 -17.27 -3.08
C VAL A 170 -6.47 -16.73 -3.31
N CYS A 171 -6.70 -16.07 -4.45
CA CYS A 171 -8.01 -15.53 -4.79
C CYS A 171 -9.08 -16.61 -4.97
N GLU A 172 -8.72 -17.78 -5.49
CA GLU A 172 -9.65 -18.91 -5.63
C GLU A 172 -9.94 -19.59 -4.29
N GLU A 173 -8.92 -19.80 -3.44
CA GLU A 173 -9.06 -20.41 -2.11
C GLU A 173 -9.86 -19.53 -1.14
N HIS A 174 -9.66 -18.21 -1.21
CA HIS A 174 -10.31 -17.23 -0.35
C HIS A 174 -11.33 -16.36 -1.10
N ALA A 175 -11.98 -16.89 -2.13
CA ALA A 175 -12.86 -16.13 -3.03
C ALA A 175 -13.91 -15.27 -2.30
N ASP A 176 -14.47 -15.77 -1.19
CA ASP A 176 -15.43 -15.01 -0.38
C ASP A 176 -14.83 -13.75 0.26
N LEU A 177 -13.55 -13.81 0.66
CA LEU A 177 -12.84 -12.66 1.23
C LEU A 177 -12.62 -11.56 0.19
N PHE A 178 -12.50 -11.90 -1.10
CA PHE A 178 -12.23 -10.93 -2.17
C PHE A 178 -13.49 -10.41 -2.88
N LYS A 179 -14.69 -10.89 -2.53
CA LYS A 179 -15.95 -10.37 -3.08
C LYS A 179 -16.09 -8.86 -2.85
N ALA A 180 -16.36 -8.13 -3.92
CA ALA A 180 -16.62 -6.69 -3.92
C ALA A 180 -17.54 -6.32 -5.10
N ASP A 181 -18.18 -5.16 -5.00
CA ASP A 181 -19.06 -4.62 -6.05
C ASP A 181 -18.27 -3.88 -7.14
N LEU A 182 -17.06 -3.41 -6.82
CA LEU A 182 -16.16 -2.70 -7.73
C LEU A 182 -14.68 -2.98 -7.39
N LEU A 183 -13.83 -2.97 -8.41
CA LEU A 183 -12.37 -2.98 -8.34
C LEU A 183 -11.81 -1.69 -8.95
#